data_AF-A0A6A8LP55-F1
#
_entry.id   AF-A0A6A8LP55-F1
#
_cell.length_a   1.000
_cell.length_b   1.000
_cell.length_c   1.000
_cell.angle_alpha   90.00
_cell.angle_beta   90.00
_cell.angle_gamma   90.00
#
_symmetry.space_group_name_H-M   'P 1'
#
loop_
_entity.id
_entity.type
_entity.pdbx_description
1 polymer ?
#
loop_
_entity_poly.entity_id
_entity_poly.type
_entity_poly.pdbx_seq_one_letter_code
_entity_poly.pdbx_strand_id
1 'polypeptide(L)'
;MNKLLLGRYINGNSLIHRMDPRSKLALSFYFIGIIFLANNWQTYLLLIAFTFLGVLLSKIKLSFFIRGIIPLVWLILFTVLLQVFFTNGGHVFWHWGPFTLSKYGLVNGIYVFFRF
;
A
#
# COMPACT_ATOMS: atom_id res chain seq x y z
N MET A 1 -25.26 9.71 -7.28
CA MET A 1 -24.39 10.28 -8.33
C MET A 1 -23.09 9.49 -8.41
N ASN A 2 -23.06 8.44 -9.25
CA ASN A 2 -21.92 7.53 -9.42
C ASN A 2 -20.73 8.26 -10.05
N LYS A 3 -19.79 8.71 -9.23
CA LYS A 3 -18.46 9.14 -9.69
C LYS A 3 -17.52 7.94 -9.65
N LEU A 4 -17.77 6.96 -10.52
CA LEU A 4 -16.75 5.97 -10.84
C LEU A 4 -15.59 6.73 -11.51
N LEU A 5 -14.53 6.94 -10.75
CA LEU A 5 -13.27 7.54 -11.21
C LEU A 5 -12.46 6.58 -12.10
N LEU A 6 -12.90 5.32 -12.21
CA LEU A 6 -12.29 4.30 -13.04
C LEU A 6 -12.55 4.61 -14.53
N GLY A 7 -11.46 4.74 -15.29
CA GLY A 7 -11.50 4.90 -16.75
C GLY A 7 -11.36 6.33 -17.28
N ARG A 8 -11.08 7.34 -16.44
CA ARG A 8 -10.84 8.72 -16.90
C ARG A 8 -9.37 9.11 -16.75
N TYR A 9 -8.77 9.59 -17.83
CA TYR A 9 -7.44 10.19 -17.79
C TYR A 9 -7.49 11.49 -16.98
N ILE A 10 -6.62 11.62 -15.98
CA ILE A 10 -6.52 12.82 -15.15
C ILE A 10 -5.57 13.77 -15.87
N ASN A 11 -6.14 14.81 -16.50
CA ASN A 11 -5.34 15.88 -17.07
C ASN A 11 -4.77 16.75 -15.94
N GLY A 12 -3.44 16.84 -15.88
CA GLY A 12 -2.72 17.67 -14.90
C GLY A 12 -1.43 18.22 -15.51
N ASN A 13 -0.95 19.35 -14.97
CA ASN A 13 0.25 20.06 -15.44
C ASN A 13 1.48 19.84 -14.55
N SER A 14 1.60 18.69 -13.88
CA SER A 14 2.74 18.42 -12.98
C SER A 14 3.92 17.74 -13.70
N LEU A 15 5.09 17.70 -13.05
CA LEU A 15 6.30 17.08 -13.60
C LEU A 15 6.04 15.63 -14.04
N ILE A 16 5.31 14.87 -13.23
CA ILE A 16 4.94 13.49 -13.53
C ILE A 16 3.98 13.41 -14.72
N HIS A 17 3.10 14.39 -14.92
CA HIS A 17 2.20 14.39 -16.08
C HIS A 17 2.95 14.62 -17.40
N ARG A 18 4.02 15.42 -17.38
CA ARG A 18 4.85 15.73 -18.57
C ARG A 18 5.82 14.62 -18.97
N MET A 19 6.06 13.63 -18.11
CA MET A 19 6.91 12.47 -18.47
C MET A 19 6.26 11.60 -19.55
N ASP A 20 7.09 10.90 -20.32
CA ASP A 20 6.62 9.97 -21.35
C ASP A 20 5.75 8.84 -20.76
N PRO A 21 4.61 8.50 -21.39
CA PRO A 21 3.71 7.45 -20.89
C PRO A 21 4.37 6.08 -20.73
N ARG A 22 5.32 5.73 -21.61
CA ARG A 22 6.05 4.45 -21.57
C ARG A 22 6.90 4.34 -20.31
N SER A 23 7.60 5.42 -19.95
CA SER A 23 8.45 5.48 -18.75
C SER A 23 7.61 5.38 -17.48
N LYS A 24 6.41 5.96 -17.45
CA LYS A 24 5.49 5.81 -16.30
C LYS A 24 5.01 4.37 -16.13
N LEU A 25 4.63 3.71 -17.24
CA LEU A 25 4.19 2.30 -17.19
C LEU A 25 5.33 1.38 -16.76
N ALA A 26 6.53 1.57 -17.32
CA ALA A 26 7.72 0.82 -16.92
C ALA A 26 8.02 1.04 -15.43
N LEU A 27 8.00 2.29 -14.96
CA LEU A 27 8.23 2.62 -13.55
C LEU A 27 7.20 1.94 -12.64
N SER A 28 5.90 1.97 -12.99
CA SER A 28 4.87 1.28 -12.21
C SER A 28 5.11 -0.23 -12.15
N PHE A 29 5.54 -0.85 -13.25
CA PHE A 29 5.85 -2.28 -13.29
C PHE A 29 7.06 -2.62 -12.43
N TYR A 30 8.15 -1.87 -12.54
CA TYR A 30 9.33 -2.04 -11.69
C TYR A 30 9.00 -1.79 -10.20
N PHE A 31 8.16 -0.81 -9.91
CA PHE A 31 7.75 -0.49 -8.55
C PHE A 31 7.03 -1.65 -7.87
N ILE A 32 6.14 -2.34 -8.59
CA ILE A 32 5.50 -3.57 -8.11
C ILE A 32 6.57 -4.62 -7.75
N GLY A 33 7.56 -4.84 -8.61
CA GLY A 33 8.67 -5.76 -8.33
C GLY A 33 9.49 -5.37 -7.09
N ILE A 34 9.81 -4.09 -6.93
CA ILE A 34 10.59 -3.57 -5.79
C ILE A 34 9.84 -3.77 -4.47
N ILE A 35 8.51 -3.62 -4.45
CA ILE A 35 7.69 -3.83 -3.24
C ILE A 35 7.83 -5.27 -2.70
N PHE A 36 7.99 -6.27 -3.58
CA PHE A 36 8.20 -7.65 -3.16
C PHE A 36 9.60 -7.88 -2.58
N LEU A 37 10.60 -7.09 -2.97
CA LEU A 37 11.96 -7.19 -2.48
C LEU A 37 12.14 -6.54 -1.08
N ALA A 38 11.21 -5.68 -0.66
CA ALA A 38 11.25 -5.06 0.65
C ALA A 38 11.01 -6.10 1.76
N ASN A 39 12.01 -6.30 2.60
CA ASN A 39 12.00 -7.25 3.72
C ASN A 39 12.28 -6.62 5.09
N ASN A 40 12.66 -5.33 5.14
CA ASN A 40 13.09 -4.64 6.36
C ASN A 40 12.27 -3.37 6.59
N TRP A 41 12.17 -2.95 7.85
CA TRP A 41 11.45 -1.71 8.19
C TRP A 41 12.04 -0.47 7.46
N GLN A 42 13.36 -0.44 7.27
CA GLN A 42 14.06 0.63 6.54
C GLN A 42 13.66 0.67 5.06
N THR A 43 13.51 -0.49 4.41
CA THR A 43 13.08 -0.56 3.00
C THR A 43 11.64 -0.11 2.83
N TYR A 44 10.77 -0.42 3.80
CA TYR A 44 9.40 0.08 3.82
C TYR A 44 9.34 1.60 4.03
N LEU A 45 10.18 2.14 4.92
CA LEU A 45 10.27 3.60 5.12
C LEU A 45 10.70 4.31 3.83
N LEU A 46 11.71 3.78 3.14
CA LEU A 46 12.16 4.32 1.85
C LEU A 46 11.06 4.26 0.79
N LEU A 47 10.31 3.15 0.71
CA LEU A 47 9.17 3.02 -0.21
C LEU A 47 8.07 4.05 0.08
N ILE A 48 7.72 4.26 1.34
CA ILE A 48 6.74 5.27 1.76
C ILE A 48 7.22 6.67 1.36
N ALA A 49 8.47 6.99 1.63
CA ALA A 49 9.05 8.29 1.27
C ALA A 49 9.05 8.51 -0.25
N PHE A 50 9.45 7.51 -1.04
CA PHE A 50 9.42 7.56 -2.50
C PHE A 50 8.00 7.76 -3.04
N THR A 51 7.03 7.03 -2.50
CA THR A 51 5.62 7.14 -2.90
C THR A 51 5.06 8.52 -2.55
N PHE A 52 5.36 9.01 -1.36
CA PHE A 52 4.91 10.33 -0.91
C PHE A 52 5.50 11.46 -1.77
N LEU A 53 6.79 11.38 -2.12
CA LEU A 53 7.42 12.29 -3.08
C LEU A 53 6.72 12.23 -4.45
N GLY A 54 6.39 11.04 -4.95
CA GLY A 54 5.62 10.87 -6.18
C GLY A 54 4.25 11.56 -6.11
N VAL A 55 3.52 11.40 -5.01
CA VAL A 55 2.22 12.05 -4.79
C VAL A 55 2.35 13.58 -4.77
N LEU A 56 3.35 14.11 -4.06
CA LEU A 56 3.62 15.55 -4.00
C LEU A 56 3.99 16.13 -5.36
N LEU A 57 4.89 15.47 -6.08
CA LEU A 57 5.30 15.87 -7.44
C LEU A 57 4.15 15.77 -8.44
N SER A 58 3.18 14.88 -8.19
CA SER A 58 2.00 14.73 -9.03
C SER A 58 1.04 15.92 -8.92
N LYS A 59 1.08 16.69 -7.81
CA LYS A 59 0.15 17.80 -7.52
C LYS A 59 -1.34 17.41 -7.57
N ILE A 60 -1.65 16.15 -7.27
CA ILE A 60 -3.02 15.64 -7.18
C ILE A 60 -3.50 15.72 -5.73
N LYS A 61 -4.77 16.06 -5.51
CA LYS A 61 -5.38 16.11 -4.18
C LYS A 61 -5.36 14.70 -3.55
N LEU A 62 -4.87 14.56 -2.31
CA LEU A 62 -4.86 13.28 -1.58
C LEU A 62 -6.22 12.58 -1.52
N SER A 63 -7.32 13.35 -1.46
CA SER A 63 -8.70 12.85 -1.52
C SER A 63 -9.01 12.01 -2.77
N PHE A 64 -8.27 12.20 -3.86
CA PHE A 64 -8.41 11.37 -5.05
C PHE A 64 -7.88 9.95 -4.82
N PHE A 65 -6.69 9.82 -4.21
CA PHE A 65 -6.09 8.54 -3.87
C PHE A 65 -6.92 7.76 -2.84
N ILE A 66 -7.40 8.45 -1.80
CA ILE A 66 -8.27 7.83 -0.78
C ILE A 66 -9.53 7.23 -1.43
N ARG A 67 -10.14 7.94 -2.39
CA ARG A 67 -11.30 7.42 -3.14
C ARG A 67 -11.00 6.17 -3.97
N GLY A 68 -9.76 6.01 -4.43
CA GLY A 68 -9.31 4.78 -5.09
C GLY A 68 -9.12 3.61 -4.11
N ILE A 69 -8.72 3.89 -2.88
CA ILE A 69 -8.47 2.88 -1.84
C ILE A 69 -9.79 2.40 -1.20
N ILE A 70 -10.79 3.27 -1.02
CA ILE A 70 -12.10 2.97 -0.41
C ILE A 70 -12.69 1.59 -0.81
N PRO A 71 -12.79 1.20 -2.10
CA PRO A 71 -13.36 -0.10 -2.47
C PRO A 71 -12.51 -1.30 -2.01
N LEU A 72 -11.21 -1.11 -1.79
CA LEU A 72 -10.27 -2.14 -1.37
C LEU A 72 -10.07 -2.20 0.15
N VAL A 73 -10.48 -1.17 0.91
CA VAL A 73 -10.28 -1.11 2.38
C VAL A 73 -10.79 -2.35 3.08
N TRP A 74 -11.94 -2.89 2.68
CA TRP A 74 -12.48 -4.12 3.26
C TRP A 74 -11.55 -5.31 3.09
N LEU A 75 -10.99 -5.49 1.89
CA LEU A 75 -10.03 -6.56 1.59
C LEU A 75 -8.71 -6.36 2.36
N ILE A 76 -8.21 -5.13 2.44
CA ILE A 76 -6.99 -4.79 3.18
C ILE A 76 -7.16 -5.12 4.66
N LEU A 77 -8.25 -4.67 5.28
CA LEU A 77 -8.54 -4.95 6.69
C LEU A 77 -8.67 -6.45 6.93
N PHE A 78 -9.40 -7.16 6.06
CA PHE A 78 -9.56 -8.60 6.18
C PHE A 78 -8.22 -9.35 6.12
N THR A 79 -7.37 -9.05 5.13
CA THR A 79 -6.06 -9.70 4.98
C THR A 79 -5.10 -9.36 6.11
N VAL A 80 -5.09 -8.13 6.61
CA VAL A 80 -4.27 -7.72 7.76
C VAL A 80 -4.72 -8.45 9.03
N LEU A 81 -6.04 -8.53 9.29
CA LEU A 81 -6.56 -9.26 10.46
C LEU A 81 -6.19 -10.74 10.41
N LEU A 82 -6.29 -11.38 9.24
CA LEU A 82 -5.83 -12.76 9.08
C LEU A 82 -4.34 -12.91 9.40
N GLN A 83 -3.50 -12.00 8.90
CA GLN A 83 -2.06 -12.03 9.20
C GLN A 83 -1.77 -11.83 10.69
N VAL A 84 -2.49 -10.93 11.36
CA VAL A 84 -2.29 -10.65 12.79
C VAL A 84 -2.71 -11.83 13.66
N PHE A 85 -3.83 -12.48 13.34
CA PHE A 85 -4.39 -13.54 14.19
C PHE A 85 -3.89 -14.95 13.88
N PHE A 86 -3.55 -15.25 12.63
CA PHE A 86 -3.14 -16.59 12.21
C PHE A 86 -1.62 -16.76 12.06
N THR A 87 -0.85 -15.67 12.10
CA THR A 87 0.62 -15.77 12.12
C THR A 87 1.10 -16.04 13.55
N ASN A 88 1.62 -17.24 13.74
CA ASN A 88 2.18 -17.69 15.01
C ASN A 88 3.70 -17.53 15.03
N GLY A 89 4.24 -16.91 16.08
CA GLY A 89 5.68 -16.81 16.29
C GLY A 89 6.07 -15.79 17.35
N GLY A 90 7.24 -16.02 17.98
CA GLY A 90 7.83 -15.10 18.97
C GLY A 90 7.01 -14.96 20.25
N HIS A 91 7.00 -13.76 20.82
CA HIS A 91 6.27 -13.49 22.06
C HIS A 91 4.77 -13.40 21.80
N VAL A 92 4.00 -14.29 22.43
CA VAL A 92 2.54 -14.30 22.35
C VAL A 92 1.99 -13.40 23.46
N PHE A 93 1.25 -12.37 23.08
CA PHE A 93 0.64 -11.44 24.04
C PHE A 93 -0.71 -11.95 24.53
N TRP A 94 -1.46 -12.60 23.64
CA TRP A 94 -2.78 -13.12 23.94
C TRP A 94 -3.08 -14.32 23.04
N HIS A 95 -3.69 -15.35 23.62
CA HIS A 95 -4.11 -16.55 22.91
C HIS A 95 -5.51 -16.91 23.36
N TRP A 96 -6.43 -16.99 22.40
CA TRP A 96 -7.78 -17.46 22.64
C TRP A 96 -8.25 -18.31 21.45
N GLY A 97 -8.19 -19.64 21.61
CA GLY A 97 -8.55 -20.59 20.56
C GLY A 97 -7.68 -20.44 19.30
N PRO A 98 -8.26 -20.35 18.08
CA PRO A 98 -7.48 -20.15 16.85
C PRO A 98 -6.92 -18.73 16.71
N PHE A 99 -7.34 -17.78 17.56
CA PHE A 99 -6.85 -16.40 17.52
C PHE A 99 -5.63 -16.25 18.42
N THR A 100 -4.48 -16.02 17.79
CA THR A 100 -3.20 -15.82 18.45
C THR A 100 -2.67 -14.44 18.13
N LEU A 101 -2.55 -13.57 19.13
CA LEU A 101 -1.89 -12.29 18.97
C LEU A 101 -0.42 -12.43 19.32
N SER A 102 0.42 -12.49 18.29
CA SER A 102 1.86 -12.66 18.42
C SER A 102 2.62 -11.43 17.93
N LYS A 103 3.84 -11.21 18.45
CA LYS A 103 4.71 -10.11 17.99
C LYS A 103 4.96 -10.20 16.49
N TYR A 104 5.21 -11.40 15.96
CA TYR A 104 5.44 -11.59 14.52
C TYR A 104 4.17 -11.36 13.69
N GLY A 105 3.00 -11.78 14.19
CA GLY A 105 1.73 -11.51 13.51
C GLY A 105 1.42 -10.02 13.43
N LEU A 106 1.70 -9.26 14.49
CA LEU A 106 1.55 -7.80 14.47
C LEU A 106 2.48 -7.17 13.42
N VAL A 107 3.77 -7.54 13.42
CA VAL A 107 4.76 -7.00 12.47
C VAL A 107 4.41 -7.37 11.03
N ASN A 108 4.02 -8.62 10.78
CA ASN A 108 3.65 -9.07 9.44
C ASN A 108 2.36 -8.40 8.95
N GLY A 109 1.36 -8.23 9.83
CA GLY A 109 0.15 -7.46 9.53
C GLY A 109 0.46 -6.02 9.14
N ILE A 110 1.40 -5.36 9.84
CA ILE A 110 1.88 -4.03 9.48
C ILE A 110 2.58 -4.02 8.12
N TYR A 111 3.43 -5.01 7.82
CA TYR A 111 4.09 -5.12 6.51
C TYR A 111 3.13 -5.36 5.36
N VAL A 112 2.09 -6.16 5.56
CA VAL A 112 1.03 -6.35 4.57
C VAL A 112 0.23 -5.07 4.39
N PHE A 113 -0.10 -4.37 5.48
CA PHE A 113 -0.80 -3.08 5.41
C PHE A 113 -0.01 -2.04 4.60
N PHE A 114 1.29 -1.89 4.83
CA PHE A 114 2.13 -0.97 4.05
C PHE A 114 2.41 -1.42 2.61
N ARG A 115 2.20 -2.70 2.31
CA ARG A 115 2.39 -3.25 0.94
C ARG A 115 1.16 -3.02 0.05
N PHE A 116 -0.03 -2.93 0.64
CA PHE A 116 -1.27 -2.60 -0.07
C PHE A 116 -1.36 -1.10 -0.39
#